data_AF-A0A2U2MW22-F1
#
_entry.id   AF-A0A2U2MW22-F1
#
_cell.length_a   1.000
_cell.length_b   1.000
_cell.length_c   1.000
_cell.angle_alpha   90.00
_cell.angle_beta   90.00
_cell.angle_gamma   90.00
#
_symmetry.space_group_name_H-M   'P 1'
#
loop_
_entity.id
_entity.type
_entity.pdbx_description
1 polymer ?
#
loop_
_entity_poly.entity_id
_entity_poly.type
_entity_poly.pdbx_seq_one_letter_code
_entity_poly.pdbx_strand_id
1 'polypeptide(L)' 'MPAMIRHSCRVEYRSNEIVIRGPAEDAQREAHRIIRRFACSATPYRLVSTEGDGVVLRPAY' A
#
# COMPACT_ATOMS: atom_id res chain seq x y z
N MET A 1 -5.41 18.70 8.72
CA MET A 1 -5.43 17.62 7.71
C MET A 1 -5.99 16.37 8.39
N PRO A 2 -7.18 15.86 8.03
CA PRO A 2 -7.78 14.77 8.78
C PRO A 2 -7.05 13.47 8.46
N ALA A 3 -6.39 12.89 9.47
CA ALA A 3 -5.94 11.52 9.41
C ALA A 3 -7.19 10.64 9.33
N MET A 4 -7.44 10.02 8.18
CA MET A 4 -8.44 8.95 8.07
C MET A 4 -7.94 7.75 8.87
N ILE A 5 -8.22 7.77 10.17
CA ILE A 5 -8.09 6.61 11.04
C ILE A 5 -9.28 5.73 10.71
N ARG A 6 -9.12 4.75 9.82
CA ARG A 6 -10.19 3.76 9.63
C ARG A 6 -9.78 2.34 9.30
N HIS A 7 -8.51 1.98 9.29
CA HIS A 7 -8.15 0.60 9.02
C HIS A 7 -7.07 0.12 9.97
N SER A 8 -7.19 -1.14 10.37
CA SER A 8 -6.24 -1.95 11.15
C SER A 8 -4.84 -2.05 10.52
N CYS A 9 -4.54 -1.20 9.55
CA CYS A 9 -3.35 -1.15 8.75
C CYS A 9 -2.71 0.23 8.84
N ARG A 10 -1.40 0.25 9.07
CA ARG A 10 -0.55 1.43 9.07
C ARG A 10 0.13 1.54 7.71
N VAL A 11 -0.14 2.63 6.99
CA VAL A 11 0.49 2.92 5.70
C VAL A 11 1.67 3.86 5.91
N GLU A 12 2.85 3.44 5.49
CA GLU A 12 4.10 4.20 5.51
C GLU A 12 4.56 4.44 4.07
N TYR A 13 4.53 5.71 3.66
CA TYR A 13 5.07 6.14 2.37
C TYR A 13 6.56 6.40 2.52
N ARG A 14 7.39 5.59 1.85
CA ARG A 14 8.83 5.81 1.73
C ARG A 14 9.15 6.36 0.35
N SER A 15 10.38 6.85 0.16
CA SER A 15 10.80 7.49 -1.09
C SER A 15 10.64 6.59 -2.33
N ASN A 16 10.69 5.27 -2.17
CA ASN A 16 10.67 4.33 -3.29
C ASN A 16 9.74 3.11 -3.12
N GLU A 17 8.96 3.10 -2.05
CA GLU A 17 8.09 1.98 -1.68
C GLU A 17 6.97 2.49 -0.77
N ILE A 18 5.85 1.78 -0.77
CA ILE A 18 4.75 2.01 0.19
C ILE A 18 4.63 0.73 1.00
N VAL A 19 4.83 0.86 2.32
CA VAL A 19 4.74 -0.25 3.25
C VAL A 19 3.42 -0.17 3.98
N ILE A 20 2.63 -1.22 3.95
CA ILE A 20 1.33 -1.32 4.60
C ILE A 20 1.46 -2.42 5.65
N ARG A 21 1.38 -2.08 6.93
CA ARG A 21 1.50 -3.04 8.04
C ARG A 21 0.16 -3.26 8.70
N GLY A 22 -0.27 -4.51 8.82
CA GLY A 22 -1.52 -4.89 9.45
C GLY A 22 -1.93 -6.30 9.04
N PRO A 23 -3.13 -6.76 9.43
CA PRO A 23 -3.66 -8.05 9.04
C PRO A 23 -3.57 -8.24 7.53
N ALA A 24 -3.09 -9.39 7.07
CA ALA A 24 -2.77 -9.64 5.66
C ALA A 24 -3.94 -9.29 4.72
N GLU A 25 -5.18 -9.61 5.10
CA GLU A 25 -6.38 -9.30 4.32
C GLU A 25 -6.66 -7.79 4.20
N ASP A 26 -6.55 -7.05 5.31
CA ASP A 26 -6.74 -5.59 5.31
C ASP A 26 -5.60 -4.89 4.56
N ALA A 27 -4.35 -5.37 4.76
CA ALA A 27 -3.18 -4.80 4.12
C ALA A 27 -3.21 -5.00 2.61
N GLN A 28 -3.64 -6.18 2.13
CA GLN A 28 -3.88 -6.44 0.71
C GLN A 28 -5.01 -5.60 0.14
N ARG A 29 -6.10 -5.42 0.88
CA ARG A 29 -7.24 -4.60 0.44
C ARG A 29 -6.83 -3.14 0.24
N GLU A 30 -6.07 -2.59 1.19
CA GLU A 30 -5.56 -1.23 1.09
C GLU A 30 -4.51 -1.12 -0.03
N ALA A 31 -3.65 -2.12 -0.19
CA ALA A 31 -2.69 -2.19 -1.29
C ALA A 31 -3.37 -2.12 -2.65
N HIS A 32 -4.41 -2.92 -2.87
CA HIS A 32 -5.21 -2.88 -4.11
C HIS A 32 -5.90 -1.54 -4.33
N ARG A 33 -6.37 -0.88 -3.26
CA ARG A 33 -6.99 0.44 -3.34
C ARG A 33 -6.00 1.50 -3.78
N ILE A 34 -4.79 1.47 -3.22
CA ILE A 34 -3.69 2.35 -3.60
C ILE A 34 -3.31 2.09 -5.07
N ILE A 35 -3.08 0.84 -5.46
CA ILE A 35 -2.78 0.47 -6.86
C ILE A 35 -3.85 1.00 -7.81
N ARG A 36 -5.14 0.77 -7.52
CA ARG A 36 -6.24 1.28 -8.36
C ARG A 36 -6.26 2.80 -8.45
N ARG A 37 -5.98 3.51 -7.35
CA ARG A 37 -5.90 4.98 -7.33
C ARG A 37 -4.75 5.50 -8.19
N PHE A 38 -3.63 4.81 -8.20
CA PHE A 38 -2.46 5.16 -9.01
C PHE A 38 -2.45 4.47 -10.38
N ALA A 39 -3.48 3.70 -10.74
CA ALA A 39 -3.54 2.98 -12.02
C ALA A 39 -3.52 3.91 -13.25
N CYS A 40 -4.05 5.12 -13.09
CA CYS A 40 -4.00 6.18 -14.12
C CYS A 40 -2.90 7.21 -13.87
N SER A 41 -2.00 6.98 -12.89
CA SER A 41 -0.91 7.88 -12.55
C SER A 41 0.36 7.51 -13.32
N ALA A 42 1.29 8.47 -13.45
CA ALA A 42 2.56 8.29 -14.17
C ALA A 42 3.48 7.20 -13.57
N THR A 43 3.19 6.76 -12.34
CA THR A 43 3.94 5.72 -11.62
C THR A 43 3.00 4.60 -11.19
N PRO A 44 2.89 3.51 -11.96
CA PRO A 44 2.14 2.33 -11.54
C PRO A 44 2.88 1.65 -10.39
N TYR A 45 2.16 1.35 -9.31
CA TYR A 45 2.68 0.55 -8.20
C TYR A 45 2.32 -0.92 -8.40
N ARG A 46 3.25 -1.81 -8.07
CA ARG A 46 3.06 -3.26 -8.02
C ARG A 46 3.30 -3.76 -6.61
N LEU A 47 2.57 -4.81 -6.26
CA LEU A 47 2.76 -5.52 -5.00
C LEU A 47 3.96 -6.45 -5.15
N VAL A 48 4.98 -6.25 -4.29
CA VAL A 48 6.28 -6.93 -4.39
C VAL A 48 6.48 -7.95 -3.27
N SER A 49 5.96 -7.66 -2.07
CA SER A 49 5.98 -8.61 -0.95
C SER A 49 4.68 -8.55 -0.16
N THR A 50 4.25 -9.71 0.32
CA THR A 50 3.18 -9.90 1.32
C THR A 50 3.72 -10.76 2.46
N GLU A 51 4.98 -10.56 2.85
CA GLU A 51 5.64 -11.40 3.86
C GLU A 51 5.36 -10.86 5.27
N GLY A 52 4.70 -11.68 6.10
CA GLY A 52 4.33 -11.36 7.49
C GLY A 52 3.09 -10.48 7.65
N ASP A 53 3.08 -9.64 8.70
CA ASP A 53 2.03 -8.65 9.03
C ASP A 53 2.02 -7.43 8.08
N GLY A 54 2.28 -7.60 6.78
CA GLY A 54 2.29 -6.45 5.88
C GLY A 54 2.48 -6.72 4.39
N VAL A 55 2.21 -5.67 3.62
CA VAL A 55 2.31 -5.62 2.17
C VAL A 55 3.25 -4.48 1.77
N VAL A 56 4.15 -4.74 0.83
CA VAL A 56 5.05 -3.75 0.25
C VAL A 56 4.69 -3.53 -1.21
N LEU A 57 4.39 -2.28 -1.55
CA LEU A 57 4.23 -1.81 -2.92
C LEU A 57 5.52 -1.13 -3.38
N ARG A 58 5.95 -1.39 -4.60
CA ARG A 58 7.04 -0.65 -5.26
C ARG A 58 6.56 -0.10 -6.60
N PRO A 59 7.08 1.06 -7.04
CA PRO A 59 6.87 1.53 -8.40
C PRO A 59 7.37 0.50 -9.42
N ALA A 60 6.70 0.39 -10.55
CA ALA A 60 7.01 -0.57 -11.62
C ALA A 60 7.84 0.04 -12.77
N TYR A 61 8.74 0.97 -12.47
CA TYR A 61 9.71 1.51 -13.42
C TYR A 61 11.01 0.69 -13.46
#